data_AF-A0A9D7DD14-F1
#
_entry.id   AF-A0A9D7DD14-F1
#
_cell.length_a   1.000
_cell.length_b   1.000
_cell.length_c   1.000
_cell.angle_alpha   90.00
_cell.angle_beta   90.00
_cell.angle_gamma   90.00
#
_symmetry.space_group_name_H-M   'P 1'
#
loop_
_entity.id
_entity.type
_entity.pdbx_description
1 polymer ?
#
loop_
_entity_poly.entity_id
_entity_poly.type
_entity_poly.pdbx_seq_one_letter_code
_entity_poly.pdbx_strand_id
1 'polypeptide(L)'
;MPRAGAALCQYRRPRSNAYRQLNNLFLGQGPLTIAYFFGPDLGPVRNISRSQAYSTAFSGDRALPNDWILSASLTHSESRESIDNENFFDSANIAPALASGNLNTAFNPFADGSNTNSAVLAGLTFDIATESEGRVTSYGVTVDGPLWALPGGPIRAAFGVEQRRERFSISRFEDHASGVADQFIQDPGARTVDAIFAEVYLPLISPDNGVPLVHALTLSASARREDASDYGASTTPRVGVRWALSEAFALRASWGQSFKGPLFDQLLGGTAISYLTASAAQDPLADNGSTGVLAIAGA
;
A
#
# COMPACT_ATOMS: atom_id res chain seq x y z
N MET A 1 10.41 2.76 -37.70
CA MET A 1 11.17 2.98 -36.45
C MET A 1 10.78 1.88 -35.48
N PRO A 2 11.63 0.86 -35.30
CA PRO A 2 11.24 -0.37 -34.64
C PRO A 2 11.31 -0.22 -33.12
N ARG A 3 10.20 -0.57 -32.47
CA ARG A 3 9.99 -0.59 -31.03
C ARG A 3 10.81 -1.73 -30.41
N ALA A 4 11.64 -1.45 -29.41
CA ALA A 4 12.28 -2.48 -28.60
C ALA A 4 12.00 -2.19 -27.11
N GLY A 5 11.41 -3.17 -26.45
CA GLY A 5 11.13 -3.15 -25.03
C GLY A 5 10.36 -4.39 -24.61
N ALA A 6 11.06 -5.52 -24.46
CA ALA A 6 10.87 -6.53 -23.40
C ALA A 6 11.70 -7.83 -23.64
N ALA A 7 11.76 -8.66 -22.59
CA ALA A 7 12.79 -9.65 -22.30
C ALA A 7 13.05 -10.75 -23.35
N LEU A 8 14.33 -11.06 -23.52
CA LEU A 8 14.87 -12.08 -24.40
C LEU A 8 15.20 -13.33 -23.56
N CYS A 9 14.33 -14.33 -23.54
CA CYS A 9 14.63 -15.59 -22.84
C CYS A 9 15.29 -16.59 -23.79
N GLN A 10 16.39 -17.22 -23.36
CA GLN A 10 17.10 -18.24 -24.13
C GLN A 10 16.52 -19.62 -23.83
N TYR A 11 15.84 -20.22 -24.81
CA TYR A 11 15.31 -21.58 -24.65
C TYR A 11 16.03 -22.59 -25.53
N ARG A 12 16.36 -23.75 -24.94
CA ARG A 12 16.93 -24.89 -25.66
C ARG A 12 15.82 -25.64 -26.39
N ARG A 13 15.88 -25.65 -27.72
CA ARG A 13 14.87 -26.24 -28.61
C ARG A 13 15.26 -27.66 -29.01
N PRO A 14 14.53 -28.69 -28.57
CA PRO A 14 14.80 -30.05 -29.02
C PRO A 14 14.55 -30.22 -30.52
N ARG A 15 15.21 -31.21 -31.14
CA ARG A 15 14.90 -31.64 -32.52
C ARG A 15 13.47 -32.16 -32.68
N SER A 16 12.80 -32.46 -31.55
CA SER A 16 11.43 -32.98 -31.52
C SER A 16 10.35 -31.94 -31.75
N ASN A 17 10.65 -30.64 -31.80
CA ASN A 17 9.61 -29.62 -31.99
C ASN A 17 8.85 -29.82 -33.32
N ALA A 18 7.52 -29.86 -33.24
CA ALA A 18 6.64 -30.13 -34.39
C ALA A 18 6.87 -29.19 -35.57
N TYR A 19 6.97 -27.88 -35.32
CA TYR A 19 7.16 -26.88 -36.38
C TYR A 19 8.55 -26.93 -37.02
N ARG A 20 9.57 -27.36 -36.25
CA ARG A 20 10.93 -27.59 -36.78
C ARG A 20 10.93 -28.77 -37.76
N GLN A 21 10.25 -29.85 -37.39
CA GLN A 21 10.15 -31.06 -38.21
C GLN A 21 9.29 -30.82 -39.46
N LEU A 22 8.13 -30.19 -39.29
CA LEU A 22 7.20 -29.91 -40.39
C LEU A 22 7.85 -29.10 -41.52
N ASN A 23 8.68 -28.13 -41.17
CA ASN A 23 9.30 -27.20 -42.12
C ASN A 23 10.77 -27.56 -42.48
N ASN A 24 11.27 -28.72 -42.04
CA ASN A 24 12.66 -29.15 -42.26
C ASN A 24 13.71 -28.08 -41.87
N LEU A 25 13.47 -27.34 -40.78
CA LEU A 25 14.34 -26.23 -40.39
C LEU A 25 15.59 -26.73 -39.66
N PHE A 26 16.76 -26.21 -40.07
CA PHE A 26 18.06 -26.45 -39.43
C PHE A 26 18.44 -27.95 -39.37
N LEU A 27 18.37 -28.62 -40.53
CA LEU A 27 18.76 -30.02 -40.68
C LEU A 27 20.20 -30.28 -40.21
N GLY A 28 20.42 -31.42 -39.55
CA GLY A 28 21.74 -31.81 -39.01
C GLY A 28 22.19 -31.05 -37.76
N GLN A 29 21.62 -29.87 -37.47
CA GLN A 29 22.00 -29.08 -36.30
C GLN A 29 21.42 -29.64 -34.99
N GLY A 30 22.13 -29.46 -33.88
CA GLY A 30 21.70 -29.88 -32.54
C GLY A 30 20.50 -29.09 -32.01
N PRO A 31 20.28 -29.10 -30.69
CA PRO A 31 19.35 -28.17 -30.05
C PRO A 31 19.73 -26.72 -30.34
N LEU A 32 18.74 -25.89 -30.65
CA LEU A 32 18.96 -24.46 -30.94
C LEU A 32 18.66 -23.64 -29.69
N THR A 33 19.41 -22.57 -29.47
CA THR A 33 19.07 -21.55 -28.48
C THR A 33 18.43 -20.38 -29.22
N ILE A 34 17.17 -20.11 -28.95
CA ILE A 34 16.44 -19.00 -29.58
C ILE A 34 16.15 -17.96 -28.50
N ALA A 35 16.53 -16.74 -28.83
CA ALA A 35 16.07 -15.53 -28.21
C ALA A 35 14.66 -15.22 -28.70
N TYR A 36 13.65 -15.32 -27.84
CA TYR A 36 12.26 -15.07 -28.23
C TYR A 36 11.61 -14.04 -27.32
N PHE A 37 10.85 -13.12 -27.91
CA PHE A 37 10.06 -12.13 -27.19
C PHE A 37 8.58 -12.44 -27.37
N PHE A 38 7.90 -12.83 -26.30
CA PHE A 38 6.51 -13.31 -26.33
C PHE A 38 5.45 -12.21 -26.39
N GLY A 39 5.82 -10.93 -26.22
CA GLY A 39 4.85 -9.84 -26.13
C GLY A 39 3.88 -9.72 -27.33
N PRO A 40 4.31 -9.91 -28.59
CA PRO A 40 3.40 -9.89 -29.73
C PRO A 40 2.41 -11.06 -29.75
N ASP A 41 2.77 -12.19 -29.12
CA ASP A 41 1.99 -13.44 -29.16
C ASP A 41 0.99 -13.52 -28.01
N LEU A 42 1.43 -13.14 -26.81
CA LEU A 42 0.63 -13.19 -25.60
C LEU A 42 -0.15 -11.88 -25.39
N GLY A 43 0.35 -10.77 -25.94
CA GLY A 43 -0.17 -9.43 -25.68
C GLY A 43 0.50 -8.77 -24.48
N PRO A 44 0.04 -7.57 -24.08
CA PRO A 44 0.59 -6.86 -22.94
C PRO A 44 0.13 -7.48 -21.62
N VAL A 45 0.98 -7.41 -20.60
CA VAL A 45 0.54 -7.55 -19.21
C VAL A 45 -0.41 -6.41 -18.87
N ARG A 46 -1.55 -6.72 -18.27
CA ARG A 46 -2.54 -5.71 -17.85
C ARG A 46 -2.64 -5.71 -16.33
N ASN A 47 -2.68 -4.53 -15.75
CA ASN A 47 -2.88 -4.34 -14.30
C ASN A 47 -4.10 -3.45 -14.13
N ILE A 48 -5.13 -3.99 -13.49
CA ILE A 48 -6.42 -3.33 -13.28
C ILE A 48 -6.66 -3.32 -11.77
N SER A 49 -6.65 -2.14 -11.17
CA SER A 49 -7.06 -1.97 -9.77
C SER A 49 -8.43 -1.31 -9.71
N ARG A 50 -9.28 -1.83 -8.82
CA ARG A 50 -10.55 -1.23 -8.44
C ARG A 50 -10.58 -1.08 -6.93
N SER A 51 -10.81 0.15 -6.47
CA SER A 51 -10.98 0.45 -5.06
C SER A 51 -12.35 1.06 -4.82
N GLN A 52 -13.02 0.60 -3.77
CA GLN A 52 -14.29 1.12 -3.29
C GLN A 52 -14.17 1.40 -1.79
N ALA A 53 -14.62 2.56 -1.36
CA ALA A 53 -14.61 2.94 0.05
C ALA A 53 -15.93 3.60 0.44
N TYR A 54 -16.39 3.27 1.65
CA TYR A 54 -17.58 3.85 2.25
C TYR A 54 -17.28 4.27 3.68
N SER A 55 -17.76 5.45 4.06
CA SER A 55 -17.57 6.00 5.40
C SER A 55 -18.85 6.66 5.89
N THR A 56 -19.18 6.42 7.16
CA THR A 56 -20.24 7.11 7.89
C THR A 56 -19.69 7.70 9.17
N ALA A 57 -20.25 8.84 9.56
CA ALA A 57 -19.92 9.53 10.79
C ALA A 57 -21.18 10.10 11.43
N PHE A 58 -21.30 9.93 12.74
CA PHE A 58 -22.29 10.56 13.58
C PHE A 58 -21.56 11.27 14.70
N SER A 59 -21.94 12.51 14.98
CA SER A 59 -21.41 13.27 16.11
C SER A 59 -22.52 14.11 16.73
N GLY A 60 -22.36 14.41 18.01
CA GLY A 60 -23.29 15.26 18.74
C GLY A 60 -22.62 15.91 19.93
N ASP A 61 -23.02 17.15 20.18
CA ASP A 61 -22.50 17.96 21.27
C ASP A 61 -23.62 18.31 22.26
N ARG A 62 -23.24 18.43 23.54
CA ARG A 62 -24.13 18.82 24.62
C ARG A 62 -23.42 19.82 25.52
N ALA A 63 -23.98 21.02 25.63
CA ALA A 63 -23.57 21.97 26.65
C ALA A 63 -23.88 21.41 28.06
N LEU A 64 -22.91 21.57 28.95
CA LEU A 64 -22.93 21.24 30.36
C LEU A 64 -22.81 22.53 31.20
N PRO A 65 -23.03 22.48 32.52
CA PRO A 65 -22.80 23.64 33.39
C PRO A 65 -21.37 24.18 33.30
N ASN A 66 -21.19 25.46 33.63
CA ASN A 66 -19.89 26.15 33.62
C ASN A 66 -19.19 26.15 32.25
N ASP A 67 -19.96 26.29 31.17
CA ASP A 67 -19.48 26.35 29.79
C ASP A 67 -18.68 25.13 29.31
N TRP A 68 -18.84 23.98 29.99
CA TRP A 68 -18.30 22.72 29.52
C TRP A 68 -19.15 22.18 28.36
N ILE A 69 -18.51 21.49 27.44
CA ILE A 69 -19.15 20.83 26.29
C ILE A 69 -18.76 19.36 26.33
N LEU A 70 -19.76 18.49 26.23
CA LEU A 70 -19.59 17.05 26.00
C LEU A 70 -19.83 16.77 24.52
N SER A 71 -18.83 16.21 23.85
CA SER A 71 -18.88 15.78 22.46
C SER A 71 -18.77 14.25 22.37
N ALA A 72 -19.64 13.63 21.61
CA ALA A 72 -19.59 12.20 21.31
C ALA A 72 -19.53 11.98 19.79
N SER A 73 -18.76 10.97 19.36
CA SER A 73 -18.61 10.61 17.95
C SER A 73 -18.59 9.10 17.74
N LEU A 74 -19.11 8.69 16.58
CA LEU A 74 -19.06 7.34 16.04
C LEU A 74 -18.70 7.45 14.57
N THR A 75 -17.65 6.76 14.14
CA THR A 75 -17.31 6.62 12.72
C THR A 75 -17.21 5.14 12.35
N HIS A 76 -17.63 4.82 11.13
CA HIS A 76 -17.44 3.50 10.55
C HIS A 76 -16.96 3.67 9.12
N SER A 77 -15.93 2.93 8.72
CA SER A 77 -15.38 2.97 7.37
C SER A 77 -15.02 1.56 6.91
N GLU A 78 -15.32 1.27 5.65
CA GLU A 78 -14.97 0.03 4.98
C GLU A 78 -14.35 0.35 3.62
N SER A 79 -13.29 -0.37 3.28
CA SER A 79 -12.63 -0.29 1.98
C SER A 79 -12.45 -1.69 1.41
N ARG A 80 -12.69 -1.84 0.11
CA ARG A 80 -12.38 -3.05 -0.65
C ARG A 80 -11.52 -2.67 -1.83
N GLU A 81 -10.45 -3.42 -2.05
CA GLU A 81 -9.60 -3.30 -3.22
C GLU A 81 -9.51 -4.65 -3.92
N SER A 82 -9.60 -4.64 -5.24
CA SER A 82 -9.33 -5.78 -6.11
C SER A 82 -8.30 -5.34 -7.14
N ILE A 83 -7.25 -6.14 -7.28
CA ILE A 83 -6.18 -5.94 -8.25
C ILE A 83 -6.11 -7.20 -9.11
N ASP A 84 -6.42 -7.04 -10.40
CA ASP A 84 -6.30 -8.08 -11.41
C ASP A 84 -5.07 -7.81 -12.26
N ASN A 85 -4.23 -8.83 -12.37
CA ASN A 85 -2.95 -8.81 -13.07
C ASN A 85 -3.01 -9.89 -14.13
N GLU A 86 -3.36 -9.48 -15.34
CA GLU A 86 -3.62 -10.41 -16.43
C GLU A 86 -2.35 -10.63 -17.27
N ASN A 87 -2.27 -11.82 -17.85
CA ASN A 87 -1.35 -12.16 -18.93
C ASN A 87 0.12 -12.22 -18.51
N PHE A 88 0.39 -12.68 -17.29
CA PHE A 88 1.75 -12.94 -16.82
C PHE A 88 2.30 -14.20 -17.49
N PHE A 89 3.58 -14.18 -17.87
CA PHE A 89 4.20 -15.31 -18.56
C PHE A 89 4.43 -16.51 -17.62
N ASP A 90 3.84 -17.66 -17.96
CA ASP A 90 4.03 -18.92 -17.27
C ASP A 90 5.27 -19.65 -17.81
N SER A 91 6.39 -19.45 -17.12
CA SER A 91 7.66 -20.09 -17.48
C SER A 91 7.67 -21.61 -17.31
N ALA A 92 6.73 -22.21 -16.58
CA ALA A 92 6.70 -23.66 -16.39
C ALA A 92 6.21 -24.37 -17.66
N ASN A 93 5.35 -23.73 -18.45
CA ASN A 93 4.68 -24.36 -19.59
C ASN A 93 5.42 -24.21 -20.93
N ILE A 94 6.43 -23.32 -21.01
CA ILE A 94 7.14 -23.09 -22.27
C ILE A 94 8.06 -24.26 -22.67
N ALA A 95 8.82 -24.84 -21.75
CA ALA A 95 9.73 -25.94 -22.05
C ALA A 95 9.02 -27.17 -22.66
N PRO A 96 7.92 -27.70 -22.08
CA PRO A 96 7.18 -28.79 -22.70
C PRO A 96 6.57 -28.40 -24.06
N ALA A 97 6.04 -27.18 -24.21
CA ALA A 97 5.50 -26.71 -25.48
C ALA A 97 6.57 -26.60 -26.59
N LEU A 98 7.79 -26.17 -26.25
CA LEU A 98 8.91 -26.14 -27.21
C LEU A 98 9.40 -27.55 -27.57
N ALA A 99 9.30 -28.52 -26.66
CA ALA A 99 9.74 -29.89 -26.88
C ALA A 99 8.72 -30.77 -27.63
N SER A 100 7.44 -30.37 -27.66
CA SER A 100 6.37 -31.17 -28.24
C SER A 100 6.53 -31.42 -29.74
N GLY A 101 6.37 -32.68 -30.14
CA GLY A 101 6.28 -33.11 -31.54
C GLY A 101 4.86 -33.12 -32.10
N ASN A 102 3.87 -32.66 -31.33
CA ASN A 102 2.48 -32.57 -31.75
C ASN A 102 2.09 -31.10 -31.98
N LEU A 103 1.58 -30.76 -33.17
CA LEU A 103 1.18 -29.39 -33.53
C LEU A 103 0.10 -28.80 -32.59
N ASN A 104 -0.73 -29.63 -31.97
CA ASN A 104 -1.77 -29.19 -31.05
C ASN A 104 -1.22 -28.72 -29.69
N THR A 105 -0.01 -29.13 -29.32
CA THR A 105 0.61 -28.79 -28.02
C THR A 105 1.99 -28.14 -28.17
N ALA A 106 2.46 -27.96 -29.41
CA ALA A 106 3.74 -27.35 -29.69
C ALA A 106 3.64 -25.83 -29.78
N PHE A 107 4.65 -25.13 -29.25
CA PHE A 107 4.87 -23.71 -29.51
C PHE A 107 5.75 -23.51 -30.75
N ASN A 108 5.37 -22.55 -31.60
CA ASN A 108 6.11 -22.14 -32.79
C ASN A 108 6.86 -20.81 -32.57
N PRO A 109 8.17 -20.83 -32.28
CA PRO A 109 9.00 -19.62 -32.17
C PRO A 109 9.65 -19.23 -33.51
N PHE A 110 9.28 -19.87 -34.62
CA PHE A 110 9.83 -19.55 -35.94
C PHE A 110 8.92 -18.62 -36.75
N ALA A 111 7.73 -18.34 -36.22
CA ALA A 111 6.75 -17.43 -36.78
C ALA A 111 6.15 -16.61 -35.63
N ASP A 112 5.19 -15.74 -35.94
CA ASP A 112 4.40 -15.08 -34.91
C ASP A 112 3.41 -16.05 -34.24
N GLY A 113 2.87 -15.63 -33.10
CA GLY A 113 1.95 -16.41 -32.28
C GLY A 113 0.70 -16.88 -33.02
N SER A 114 0.29 -16.22 -34.12
CA SER A 114 -0.88 -16.63 -34.92
C SER A 114 -0.71 -18.04 -35.53
N ASN A 115 0.53 -18.52 -35.63
CA ASN A 115 0.88 -19.86 -36.11
C ASN A 115 1.08 -20.89 -34.99
N THR A 116 0.72 -20.54 -33.75
CA THR A 116 0.66 -21.45 -32.61
C THR A 116 -0.79 -21.69 -32.22
N ASN A 117 -1.14 -22.90 -31.80
CA ASN A 117 -2.47 -23.20 -31.29
C ASN A 117 -2.83 -22.26 -30.11
N SER A 118 -4.01 -21.63 -30.15
CA SER A 118 -4.42 -20.66 -29.13
C SER A 118 -4.47 -21.24 -27.72
N ALA A 119 -4.76 -22.54 -27.56
CA ALA A 119 -4.72 -23.21 -26.26
C ALA A 119 -3.30 -23.35 -25.71
N VAL A 120 -2.29 -23.47 -26.58
CA VAL A 120 -0.89 -23.44 -26.16
C VAL A 120 -0.51 -22.05 -25.69
N LEU A 121 -0.89 -21.00 -26.43
CA LEU A 121 -0.63 -19.61 -26.02
C LEU A 121 -1.30 -19.26 -24.69
N ALA A 122 -2.57 -19.62 -24.51
CA ALA A 122 -3.28 -19.43 -23.24
C ALA A 122 -2.64 -20.20 -22.08
N GLY A 123 -2.04 -21.36 -22.36
CA GLY A 123 -1.28 -22.13 -21.37
C GLY A 123 0.10 -21.54 -21.01
N LEU A 124 0.60 -20.57 -21.79
CA LEU A 124 1.84 -19.85 -21.48
C LEU A 124 1.61 -18.60 -20.64
N THR A 125 0.37 -18.38 -20.19
CA THR A 125 -0.01 -17.22 -19.41
C THR A 125 -0.78 -17.65 -18.17
N PHE A 126 -0.70 -16.85 -17.12
CA PHE A 126 -1.54 -16.95 -15.95
C PHE A 126 -1.93 -15.56 -15.47
N ASP A 127 -3.03 -15.49 -14.75
CA ASP A 127 -3.52 -14.24 -14.16
C ASP A 127 -3.32 -14.29 -12.64
N ILE A 128 -3.27 -13.12 -12.00
CA ILE A 128 -3.19 -13.00 -10.55
C ILE A 128 -4.33 -12.10 -10.09
N ALA A 129 -5.12 -12.58 -9.15
CA ALA A 129 -6.16 -11.80 -8.48
C ALA A 129 -5.75 -11.55 -7.03
N THR A 130 -5.74 -10.29 -6.61
CA THR A 130 -5.51 -9.89 -5.22
C THR A 130 -6.72 -9.13 -4.71
N GLU A 131 -7.29 -9.55 -3.59
CA GLU A 131 -8.40 -8.86 -2.95
C GLU A 131 -7.98 -8.43 -1.53
N SER A 132 -8.31 -7.20 -1.15
CA SER A 132 -8.13 -6.74 0.22
C SER A 132 -9.37 -6.05 0.76
N GLU A 133 -9.61 -6.21 2.06
CA GLU A 133 -10.69 -5.57 2.79
C GLU A 133 -10.14 -4.91 4.04
N GLY A 134 -10.50 -3.65 4.25
CA GLY A 134 -10.17 -2.88 5.45
C GLY A 134 -11.45 -2.40 6.11
N ARG A 135 -11.53 -2.51 7.45
CA ARG A 135 -12.65 -1.98 8.24
C ARG A 135 -12.15 -1.26 9.47
N VAL A 136 -12.66 -0.06 9.70
CA VAL A 136 -12.36 0.75 10.89
C VAL A 136 -13.64 1.25 11.52
N THR A 137 -13.79 1.08 12.82
CA THR A 137 -14.89 1.68 13.60
C THR A 137 -14.30 2.41 14.79
N SER A 138 -14.61 3.69 14.94
CA SER A 138 -14.13 4.49 16.07
C SER A 138 -15.28 5.06 16.88
N TYR A 139 -15.10 5.07 18.20
CA TYR A 139 -15.96 5.71 19.17
C TYR A 139 -15.12 6.73 19.92
N GLY A 140 -15.64 7.93 20.13
CA GLY A 140 -14.93 8.99 20.86
C GLY A 140 -15.86 9.76 21.75
N VAL A 141 -15.41 10.05 22.98
CA VAL A 141 -16.08 10.97 23.90
C VAL A 141 -15.05 11.98 24.40
N THR A 142 -15.36 13.26 24.27
CA THR A 142 -14.52 14.37 24.73
C THR A 142 -15.36 15.31 25.59
N VAL A 143 -14.75 15.83 26.64
CA VAL A 143 -15.33 16.88 27.47
C VAL A 143 -14.30 18.01 27.57
N ASP A 144 -14.67 19.22 27.17
CA ASP A 144 -13.80 20.39 27.23
C ASP A 144 -14.52 21.62 27.77
N GLY A 145 -13.76 22.51 28.42
CA GLY A 145 -14.34 23.70 29.02
C GLY A 145 -13.32 24.53 29.81
N PRO A 146 -13.77 25.65 30.38
CA PRO A 146 -12.95 26.45 31.27
C PRO A 146 -12.82 25.80 32.66
N LEU A 147 -11.68 26.04 33.31
CA LEU A 147 -11.44 25.70 34.72
C LEU A 147 -11.62 26.96 35.59
N TRP A 148 -10.52 27.63 35.95
CA TRP A 148 -10.52 28.92 36.64
C TRP A 148 -9.68 29.94 35.87
N ALA A 149 -9.78 31.21 36.27
CA ALA A 149 -9.05 32.30 35.63
C ALA A 149 -7.60 32.41 36.16
N LEU A 150 -6.68 32.64 35.23
CA LEU A 150 -5.35 33.17 35.47
C LEU A 150 -5.33 34.66 35.08
N PRO A 151 -4.26 35.41 35.43
CA PRO A 151 -4.12 36.80 35.00
C PRO A 151 -4.27 36.98 33.48
N GLY A 152 -3.81 36.01 32.69
CA GLY A 152 -3.91 36.04 31.24
C GLY A 152 -5.23 35.55 30.64
N GLY A 153 -6.19 35.10 31.45
CA GLY A 153 -7.49 34.59 30.99
C GLY A 153 -7.86 33.23 31.59
N PRO A 154 -8.99 32.63 31.19
CA PRO A 154 -9.43 31.32 31.69
C PRO A 154 -8.51 30.19 31.22
N ILE A 155 -8.13 29.32 32.15
CA ILE A 155 -7.54 28.03 31.80
C ILE A 155 -8.59 27.21 31.07
N ARG A 156 -8.21 26.57 29.97
CA ARG A 156 -9.06 25.58 29.29
C ARG A 156 -8.46 24.20 29.45
N ALA A 157 -9.31 23.22 29.66
CA ALA A 157 -8.92 21.82 29.70
C ALA A 157 -9.84 20.99 28.81
N ALA A 158 -9.29 19.91 28.26
CA ALA A 158 -10.02 18.91 27.52
C ALA A 158 -9.58 17.52 28.00
N PHE A 159 -10.54 16.62 28.13
CA PHE A 159 -10.32 15.22 28.45
C PHE A 159 -11.09 14.38 27.46
N GLY A 160 -10.55 13.24 27.06
CA GLY A 160 -11.29 12.34 26.20
C GLY A 160 -10.82 10.91 26.24
N VAL A 161 -11.71 10.06 25.78
CA VAL A 161 -11.49 8.63 25.58
C VAL A 161 -11.89 8.26 24.16
N GLU A 162 -11.18 7.31 23.59
CA GLU A 162 -11.42 6.80 22.24
C GLU A 162 -11.25 5.28 22.24
N GLN A 163 -12.08 4.58 21.47
CA GLN A 163 -11.85 3.19 21.09
C GLN A 163 -11.90 3.09 19.58
N ARG A 164 -10.86 2.52 18.98
CA ARG A 164 -10.79 2.22 17.55
C ARG A 164 -10.65 0.72 17.34
N ARG A 165 -11.52 0.15 16.52
CA ARG A 165 -11.47 -1.25 16.08
C ARG A 165 -11.12 -1.30 14.61
N GLU A 166 -10.08 -2.05 14.29
CA GLU A 166 -9.55 -2.19 12.94
C GLU A 166 -9.52 -3.68 12.57
N ARG A 167 -9.82 -4.00 11.31
CA ARG A 167 -9.56 -5.31 10.72
C ARG A 167 -9.08 -5.12 9.30
N PHE A 168 -8.16 -5.98 8.89
CA PHE A 168 -7.66 -6.03 7.53
C PHE A 168 -7.59 -7.49 7.11
N SER A 169 -7.89 -7.78 5.86
CA SER A 169 -7.65 -9.08 5.25
C SER A 169 -7.17 -8.91 3.83
N ILE A 170 -6.33 -9.83 3.37
CA ILE A 170 -5.84 -9.88 2.00
C ILE A 170 -5.78 -11.33 1.52
N SER A 171 -6.23 -11.58 0.31
CA SER A 171 -6.15 -12.87 -0.38
C SER A 171 -5.52 -12.66 -1.74
N ARG A 172 -4.75 -13.66 -2.18
CA ARG A 172 -4.10 -13.64 -3.48
C ARG A 172 -4.08 -15.02 -4.13
N PHE A 173 -4.50 -15.04 -5.39
CA PHE A 173 -4.68 -16.24 -6.20
C PHE A 173 -3.93 -16.10 -7.52
N GLU A 174 -3.43 -17.23 -8.03
CA GLU A 174 -2.84 -17.34 -9.37
C GLU A 174 -3.76 -18.26 -10.19
N ASP A 175 -4.30 -17.78 -11.31
CA ASP A 175 -5.17 -18.53 -12.21
C ASP A 175 -4.38 -18.99 -13.43
N HIS A 176 -3.94 -20.25 -13.38
CA HIS A 176 -3.22 -20.89 -14.49
C HIS A 176 -4.19 -21.67 -15.37
N ALA A 177 -3.80 -21.97 -16.61
CA ALA A 177 -4.54 -22.90 -17.46
C ALA A 177 -4.76 -24.30 -16.83
N SER A 178 -3.92 -24.70 -15.86
CA SER A 178 -4.07 -25.95 -15.09
C SER A 178 -5.05 -25.85 -13.91
N GLY A 179 -5.52 -24.66 -13.57
CA GLY A 179 -6.39 -24.37 -12.44
C GLY A 179 -5.86 -23.24 -11.55
N VAL A 180 -6.71 -22.85 -10.58
CA VAL A 180 -6.41 -21.78 -9.61
C VAL A 180 -5.58 -22.31 -8.46
N ALA A 181 -4.54 -21.55 -8.09
CA ALA A 181 -3.69 -21.81 -6.93
C ALA A 181 -3.78 -20.66 -5.93
N ASP A 182 -4.01 -20.99 -4.66
CA ASP A 182 -3.94 -20.03 -3.57
C ASP A 182 -2.46 -19.70 -3.28
N GLN A 183 -2.07 -18.44 -3.42
CA GLN A 183 -0.72 -18.02 -3.09
C GLN A 183 -0.60 -17.69 -1.60
N PHE A 184 -1.54 -16.88 -1.09
CA PHE A 184 -1.72 -16.67 0.34
C PHE A 184 -3.10 -16.10 0.65
N ILE A 185 -3.57 -16.36 1.87
CA ILE A 185 -4.75 -15.74 2.47
C ILE A 185 -4.35 -15.33 3.89
N GLN A 186 -4.47 -14.05 4.21
CA GLN A 186 -4.03 -13.47 5.46
C GLN A 186 -5.13 -12.63 6.09
N ASP A 187 -5.48 -12.98 7.32
CA ASP A 187 -6.38 -12.23 8.20
C ASP A 187 -5.76 -12.28 9.62
N PRO A 188 -4.99 -11.27 10.01
CA PRO A 188 -4.33 -11.22 11.32
C PRO A 188 -5.32 -11.04 12.47
N GLY A 189 -6.62 -10.89 12.19
CA GLY A 189 -7.67 -10.65 13.17
C GLY A 189 -7.92 -9.17 13.42
N ALA A 190 -8.75 -8.90 14.43
CA ALA A 190 -9.13 -7.53 14.78
C ALA A 190 -8.12 -6.92 15.76
N ARG A 191 -7.75 -5.65 15.52
CA ARG A 191 -7.02 -4.81 16.47
C ARG A 191 -8.00 -3.87 17.16
N THR A 192 -7.93 -3.81 18.48
CA THR A 192 -8.61 -2.78 19.27
C THR A 192 -7.56 -1.86 19.87
N VAL A 193 -7.74 -0.56 19.70
CA VAL A 193 -6.90 0.50 20.27
C VAL A 193 -7.78 1.35 21.17
N ASP A 194 -7.51 1.30 22.47
CA ASP A 194 -8.16 2.15 23.46
C ASP A 194 -7.22 3.32 23.79
N ALA A 195 -7.77 4.52 23.86
CA ALA A 195 -7.01 5.72 24.17
C ALA A 195 -7.69 6.58 25.23
N ILE A 196 -6.87 7.22 26.06
CA ILE A 196 -7.26 8.30 26.96
C ILE A 196 -6.31 9.47 26.75
N PHE A 197 -6.84 10.69 26.75
CA PHE A 197 -6.04 11.89 26.63
C PHE A 197 -6.54 13.01 27.54
N ALA A 198 -5.61 13.89 27.86
CA ALA A 198 -5.86 15.15 28.55
C ALA A 198 -5.03 16.25 27.91
N GLU A 199 -5.61 17.45 27.81
CA GLU A 199 -4.94 18.65 27.35
C GLU A 199 -5.32 19.84 28.23
N VAL A 200 -4.36 20.73 28.46
CA VAL A 200 -4.56 21.97 29.21
C VAL A 200 -3.90 23.14 28.49
N TYR A 201 -4.60 24.26 28.48
CA TYR A 201 -4.17 25.54 27.95
C TYR A 201 -4.16 26.58 29.07
N LEU A 202 -3.00 27.16 29.34
CA LEU A 202 -2.70 28.03 30.47
C LEU A 202 -2.30 29.42 29.97
N PRO A 203 -3.22 30.40 29.89
CA PRO A 203 -2.88 31.76 29.55
C PRO A 203 -2.31 32.49 30.77
N LEU A 204 -0.99 32.55 30.89
CA LEU A 204 -0.30 33.14 32.05
C LEU A 204 -0.35 34.66 32.04
N ILE A 205 -0.13 35.27 30.88
CA ILE A 205 -0.11 36.72 30.66
C ILE A 205 -0.95 37.07 29.44
N SER A 206 -1.78 38.09 29.56
CA SER A 206 -2.53 38.77 28.51
C SER A 206 -2.08 40.23 28.36
N PRO A 207 -2.50 40.91 27.28
CA PRO A 207 -2.21 42.33 27.10
C PRO A 207 -2.70 43.19 28.27
N ASP A 208 -3.83 42.79 28.88
CA ASP A 208 -4.46 43.51 29.99
C ASP A 208 -3.62 43.49 31.28
N ASN A 209 -2.64 42.59 31.40
CA ASN A 209 -1.74 42.56 32.55
C ASN A 209 -0.66 43.65 32.51
N GLY A 210 -0.44 44.30 31.35
CA GLY A 210 0.50 45.41 31.23
C GLY A 210 1.97 45.06 31.52
N VAL A 211 2.38 43.80 31.32
CA VAL A 211 3.76 43.35 31.58
C VAL A 211 4.70 43.85 30.47
N PRO A 212 5.74 44.66 30.79
CA PRO A 212 6.68 45.15 29.78
C PRO A 212 7.36 44.00 29.02
N LEU A 213 7.51 44.14 27.71
CA LEU A 213 8.12 43.15 26.80
C LEU A 213 7.40 41.78 26.74
N VAL A 214 6.23 41.63 27.36
CA VAL A 214 5.44 40.39 27.31
C VAL A 214 3.98 40.76 27.03
N HIS A 215 3.63 40.82 25.75
CA HIS A 215 2.26 41.08 25.32
C HIS A 215 1.31 39.92 25.64
N ALA A 216 1.78 38.67 25.50
CA ALA A 216 1.06 37.51 25.98
C ALA A 216 2.03 36.33 26.23
N LEU A 217 1.72 35.51 27.24
CA LEU A 217 2.46 34.28 27.52
C LEU A 217 1.48 33.15 27.78
N THR A 218 1.63 32.07 27.04
CA THR A 218 0.74 30.92 27.10
C THR A 218 1.54 29.63 27.16
N LEU A 219 1.14 28.73 28.06
CA LEU A 219 1.62 27.36 28.10
C LEU A 219 0.52 26.40 27.65
N SER A 220 0.91 25.32 26.99
CA SER A 220 0.03 24.20 26.65
C SER A 220 0.71 22.90 27.05
N ALA A 221 -0.03 21.97 27.62
CA ALA A 221 0.46 20.63 27.89
C ALA A 221 -0.61 19.60 27.55
N SER A 222 -0.20 18.48 26.99
CA SER A 222 -1.09 17.35 26.73
C SER A 222 -0.36 16.03 26.89
N ALA A 223 -1.14 14.99 27.16
CA ALA A 223 -0.67 13.62 27.14
C ALA A 223 -1.77 12.72 26.61
N ARG A 224 -1.39 11.78 25.75
CA ARG A 224 -2.28 10.72 25.26
C ARG A 224 -1.64 9.36 25.51
N ARG A 225 -2.40 8.47 26.13
CA ARG A 225 -2.03 7.06 26.28
C ARG A 225 -2.91 6.22 25.39
N GLU A 226 -2.30 5.40 24.55
CA GLU A 226 -2.96 4.41 23.70
C GLU A 226 -2.53 3.01 24.14
N ASP A 227 -3.44 2.05 24.14
CA ASP A 227 -3.18 0.63 24.39
C ASP A 227 -3.81 -0.18 23.27
N ALA A 228 -2.98 -0.85 22.48
CA ALA A 228 -3.43 -1.70 21.38
C ALA A 228 -3.31 -3.18 21.74
N SER A 229 -4.30 -3.94 21.34
CA SER A 229 -4.42 -5.37 21.65
C SER A 229 -3.29 -6.25 21.11
N ASP A 230 -2.51 -5.78 20.14
CA ASP A 230 -1.48 -6.56 19.44
C ASP A 230 -0.04 -6.04 19.58
N TYR A 231 0.16 -4.71 19.70
CA TYR A 231 1.50 -4.11 19.87
C TYR A 231 1.72 -3.41 21.22
N GLY A 232 0.72 -3.42 22.10
CA GLY A 232 0.80 -2.87 23.46
C GLY A 232 0.60 -1.37 23.54
N ALA A 233 1.12 -0.78 24.63
CA ALA A 233 0.79 0.59 25.03
C ALA A 233 1.90 1.62 24.78
N SER A 234 1.49 2.84 24.47
CA SER A 234 2.37 4.01 24.32
C SER A 234 1.77 5.24 25.01
N THR A 235 2.63 6.11 25.54
CA THR A 235 2.23 7.40 26.11
C THR A 235 3.01 8.52 25.43
N THR A 236 2.29 9.48 24.87
CA THR A 236 2.84 10.58 24.07
C THR A 236 2.59 11.92 24.76
N PRO A 237 3.57 12.46 25.51
CA PRO A 237 3.47 13.79 26.09
C PRO A 237 3.80 14.88 25.06
N ARG A 238 3.21 16.06 25.25
CA ARG A 238 3.55 17.29 24.53
C ARG A 238 3.47 18.48 25.48
N VAL A 239 4.44 19.38 25.36
CA VAL A 239 4.41 20.70 26.00
C VAL A 239 4.74 21.78 24.98
N GLY A 240 4.18 22.96 25.17
CA GLY A 240 4.36 24.10 24.30
C GLY A 240 4.31 25.41 25.06
N VAL A 241 5.05 26.39 24.55
CA VAL A 241 5.03 27.78 25.00
C VAL A 241 4.85 28.68 23.79
N ARG A 242 3.99 29.69 23.95
CA ARG A 242 3.87 30.81 23.02
C ARG A 242 4.10 32.10 23.80
N TRP A 243 5.10 32.85 23.38
CA TRP A 243 5.46 34.15 23.94
C TRP A 243 5.29 35.23 22.87
N ALA A 244 4.27 36.06 23.01
CA ALA A 244 4.09 37.24 22.19
C ALA A 244 4.84 38.43 22.82
N LEU A 245 5.76 39.03 22.06
CA LEU A 245 6.42 40.28 22.44
C LEU A 245 5.53 41.50 22.10
N SER A 246 4.73 41.38 21.04
CA SER A 246 3.76 42.38 20.57
C SER A 246 2.62 41.69 19.82
N GLU A 247 1.67 42.46 19.30
CA GLU A 247 0.62 41.96 18.39
C GLU A 247 1.22 41.37 17.10
N ALA A 248 2.33 41.93 16.63
CA ALA A 248 2.97 41.55 15.36
C ALA A 248 4.01 40.42 15.50
N PHE A 249 4.55 40.20 16.70
CA PHE A 249 5.67 39.28 16.91
C PHE A 249 5.45 38.32 18.06
N ALA A 250 5.58 37.02 17.77
CA ALA A 250 5.53 35.95 18.76
C ALA A 250 6.57 34.85 18.47
N LEU A 251 7.13 34.32 19.54
CA LEU A 251 7.97 33.13 19.56
C LEU A 251 7.14 31.95 20.03
N ARG A 252 7.34 30.80 19.38
CA ARG A 252 6.72 29.53 19.78
C ARG A 252 7.80 28.47 19.89
N ALA A 253 7.75 27.71 20.99
CA ALA A 253 8.56 26.51 21.17
C ALA A 253 7.65 25.37 21.62
N SER A 254 7.93 24.15 21.17
CA SER A 254 7.21 22.97 21.62
C SER A 254 8.11 21.75 21.59
N TRP A 255 7.88 20.84 22.52
CA TRP A 255 8.53 19.55 22.59
C TRP A 255 7.46 18.48 22.83
N GLY A 256 7.65 17.29 22.27
CA GLY A 256 6.76 16.17 22.53
C GLY A 256 7.28 14.89 21.88
N GLN A 257 6.65 13.78 22.24
CA GLN A 257 6.87 12.48 21.62
C GLN A 257 5.65 12.10 20.77
N SER A 258 5.86 11.21 19.82
CA SER A 258 4.80 10.63 18.99
C SER A 258 5.07 9.15 18.84
N PHE A 259 4.02 8.38 18.59
CA PHE A 259 4.09 6.95 18.40
C PHE A 259 3.22 6.54 17.21
N LYS A 260 3.72 5.59 16.42
CA LYS A 260 2.98 4.95 15.33
C LYS A 260 3.14 3.45 15.47
N GLY A 261 2.04 2.76 15.78
CA GLY A 261 2.01 1.31 15.76
C GLY A 261 2.20 0.75 14.34
N PRO A 262 2.65 -0.51 14.20
CA PRO A 262 2.76 -1.17 12.89
C PRO A 262 1.41 -1.22 12.18
N LEU A 263 1.41 -1.03 10.87
CA LEU A 263 0.23 -1.26 10.04
C LEU A 263 0.01 -2.78 9.86
N PHE A 264 -1.21 -3.20 9.50
CA PHE A 264 -1.50 -4.62 9.27
C PHE A 264 -0.69 -5.22 8.12
N ASP A 265 -0.51 -4.49 7.01
CA ASP A 265 0.33 -4.90 5.87
C ASP A 265 1.80 -5.16 6.28
N GLN A 266 2.33 -4.36 7.21
CA GLN A 266 3.67 -4.53 7.78
C GLN A 266 3.75 -5.77 8.68
N LEU A 267 2.69 -6.09 9.43
CA LEU A 267 2.63 -7.31 10.26
C LEU A 267 2.49 -8.59 9.44
N LEU A 268 1.88 -8.48 8.27
CA LEU A 268 1.67 -9.59 7.34
C LEU A 268 2.94 -9.98 6.56
N GLY A 269 4.09 -9.45 6.98
CA GLY A 269 5.41 -9.87 6.55
C GLY A 269 5.95 -9.12 5.35
N GLY A 270 5.34 -7.98 4.98
CA GLY A 270 5.54 -7.39 3.67
C GLY A 270 5.10 -8.42 2.64
N THR A 271 3.96 -8.23 2.01
CA THR A 271 3.66 -8.91 0.75
C THR A 271 4.64 -8.34 -0.30
N ALA A 272 5.92 -8.66 -0.12
CA ALA A 272 7.03 -8.47 -1.03
C ALA A 272 6.75 -9.44 -2.13
N ILE A 273 5.87 -9.01 -3.03
CA ILE A 273 5.66 -9.75 -4.23
C ILE A 273 6.90 -9.51 -5.09
N SER A 274 7.88 -10.39 -4.90
CA SER A 274 9.05 -10.46 -5.74
C SER A 274 8.62 -11.03 -7.08
N TYR A 275 8.04 -10.19 -7.92
CA TYR A 275 7.96 -10.50 -9.33
C TYR A 275 9.30 -10.16 -9.95
N LEU A 276 9.91 -11.12 -10.64
CA LEU A 276 10.93 -10.83 -11.63
C LEU A 276 10.25 -10.11 -12.81
N THR A 277 10.03 -8.81 -12.69
CA THR A 277 9.70 -7.98 -13.85
C THR A 277 11.01 -7.71 -14.58
N ALA A 278 11.13 -8.22 -15.80
CA ALA A 278 12.15 -7.75 -16.72
C ALA A 278 11.71 -6.38 -17.25
N SER A 279 12.16 -5.30 -16.61
CA SER A 279 11.97 -3.94 -17.11
C SER A 279 13.15 -3.51 -17.98
N ALA A 280 12.85 -2.85 -19.10
CA ALA A 280 13.85 -2.27 -19.99
C ALA A 280 14.15 -0.83 -19.56
N ALA A 281 15.43 -0.44 -19.46
CA ALA A 281 15.85 0.95 -19.29
C ALA A 281 16.63 1.41 -20.53
N GLN A 282 16.17 2.46 -21.22
CA GLN A 282 16.84 2.99 -22.42
C GLN A 282 18.17 3.69 -22.07
N ASP A 283 19.19 3.38 -22.86
CA ASP A 283 20.52 3.98 -22.86
C ASP A 283 20.46 5.35 -23.59
N PRO A 284 20.78 6.47 -22.91
CA PRO A 284 20.66 7.81 -23.48
C PRO A 284 21.68 8.15 -24.58
N LEU A 285 22.57 7.24 -24.96
CA LEU A 285 23.52 7.40 -26.07
C LEU A 285 23.33 6.40 -27.23
N ALA A 286 22.33 5.52 -27.14
CA ALA A 286 21.98 4.60 -28.22
C ALA A 286 20.60 4.95 -28.76
N ASP A 287 20.53 5.37 -30.02
CA ASP A 287 19.31 5.79 -30.71
C ASP A 287 18.16 4.76 -30.73
N ASN A 288 18.35 3.54 -30.17
CA ASN A 288 17.33 2.52 -29.83
C ASN A 288 17.84 1.37 -28.89
N GLY A 289 18.76 1.61 -27.96
CA GLY A 289 19.29 0.57 -27.05
C GLY A 289 18.74 0.65 -25.62
N SER A 290 18.48 -0.48 -24.97
CA SER A 290 18.27 -0.56 -23.50
C SER A 290 19.28 -1.53 -22.88
N THR A 291 19.96 -1.15 -21.79
CA THR A 291 20.76 -2.07 -20.97
C THR A 291 19.92 -2.55 -19.79
N GLY A 292 19.90 -3.87 -19.55
CA GLY A 292 19.20 -4.45 -18.39
C GLY A 292 19.91 -4.10 -17.09
N VAL A 293 19.19 -3.46 -16.16
CA VAL A 293 19.65 -3.28 -14.78
C VAL A 293 18.90 -4.27 -13.90
N LEU A 294 19.64 -5.02 -13.08
CA LEU A 294 19.06 -5.85 -12.03
C LEU A 294 18.47 -4.93 -10.96
N ALA A 295 17.15 -4.72 -11.00
CA ALA A 295 16.42 -4.04 -9.93
C ALA A 295 15.78 -5.08 -9.02
N ILE A 296 16.28 -5.19 -7.80
CA ILE A 296 15.56 -5.84 -6.71
C ILE A 296 14.53 -4.82 -6.24
N ALA A 297 13.27 -5.01 -6.63
CA ALA A 297 12.15 -4.24 -6.10
C ALA A 297 11.36 -5.12 -5.14
N GLY A 298 11.55 -4.88 -3.86
CA GLY A 298 10.73 -5.34 -2.76
C GLY A 298 10.56 -4.20 -1.78
N ALA A 299 9.43 -4.16 -1.08
CA ALA A 299 9.37 -3.53 0.23
C ALA A 299 10.01 -4.47 1.25
#